data_AF-A0A3D5U726-F1
#
_entry.id   AF-A0A3D5U726-F1
#
_cell.length_a   1.000
_cell.length_b   1.000
_cell.length_c   1.000
_cell.angle_alpha   90.00
_cell.angle_beta   90.00
_cell.angle_gamma   90.00
#
_symmetry.space_group_name_H-M   'P 1'
#
loop_
_entity.id
_entity.type
_entity.pdbx_description
1 polymer ?
#
loop_
_entity_poly.entity_id
_entity_poly.type
_entity_poly.pdbx_seq_one_letter_code
_entity_poly.pdbx_strand_id
1 'polypeptide(L)'
;MKQKKDKNELKYERKNFWKEASKSDQKAAMDYSVAYKQFLNEAKTEREATKWMENMLKKHKFTDIYGKKGNNKVYGIFRGKTMAIAVLGSEPISRGFNMVASHIDAPRVDLKQNPLYEDGQSQMACMRTHYYGGIKKYQWVSTPLALHGVIVKSDGTVLEISLGEKEDEPVFIIPDLLPHLAR
;
A
#
# COMPACT_ATOMS: atom_id res chain seq x y z
N MET A 1 -12.90 -25.97 -52.72
CA MET A 1 -12.46 -24.66 -52.20
C MET A 1 -12.29 -24.77 -50.69
N LYS A 2 -11.06 -24.81 -50.17
CA LYS A 2 -10.82 -24.78 -48.72
C LYS A 2 -11.09 -23.36 -48.22
N GLN A 3 -12.11 -23.18 -47.37
CA GLN A 3 -12.34 -21.93 -46.66
C GLN A 3 -11.07 -21.58 -45.86
N LYS A 4 -10.41 -20.48 -46.24
CA LYS A 4 -9.39 -19.84 -45.40
C LYS A 4 -10.11 -19.33 -44.14
N LYS A 5 -10.04 -20.08 -43.03
CA LYS A 5 -10.30 -19.49 -41.71
C LYS A 5 -9.31 -18.33 -41.54
N ASP A 6 -9.84 -17.13 -41.32
CA ASP A 6 -9.04 -15.93 -41.14
C ASP A 6 -8.02 -16.15 -40.02
N LYS A 7 -6.73 -15.99 -40.36
CA LYS A 7 -5.57 -16.15 -39.45
C LYS A 7 -5.50 -15.09 -38.33
N ASN A 8 -6.57 -14.33 -38.11
CA ASN A 8 -6.63 -13.20 -37.19
C ASN A 8 -7.17 -13.56 -35.80
N GLU A 9 -7.89 -14.67 -35.61
CA GLU A 9 -8.53 -14.98 -34.31
C GLU A 9 -7.55 -15.28 -33.17
N LEU A 10 -6.27 -15.54 -33.46
CA LEU A 10 -5.25 -15.94 -32.48
C LEU A 10 -4.12 -14.92 -32.31
N LYS A 11 -4.21 -13.73 -32.92
CA LYS A 11 -3.18 -12.69 -32.78
C LYS A 11 -3.65 -11.62 -31.80
N TYR A 12 -2.83 -11.38 -30.78
CA TYR A 12 -3.02 -10.23 -29.90
C TYR A 12 -2.62 -8.94 -30.62
N GLU A 13 -3.56 -8.01 -30.73
CA GLU A 13 -3.31 -6.65 -31.19
C GLU A 13 -3.44 -5.68 -30.03
N ARG A 14 -2.40 -4.86 -29.81
CA ARG A 14 -2.43 -3.86 -28.73
C ARG A 14 -3.41 -2.76 -29.08
N LYS A 15 -4.42 -2.59 -28.24
CA LYS A 15 -5.43 -1.52 -28.36
C LYS A 15 -5.26 -0.49 -27.27
N ASN A 16 -5.59 0.77 -27.57
CA ASN A 16 -5.62 1.84 -26.58
C ASN A 16 -7.01 1.89 -25.95
N PHE A 17 -7.08 1.66 -24.63
CA PHE A 17 -8.33 1.65 -23.89
C PHE A 17 -9.18 2.90 -24.13
N TRP A 18 -8.60 4.10 -24.09
CA TRP A 18 -9.34 5.36 -24.23
C TRP A 18 -9.89 5.62 -25.63
N LYS A 19 -9.35 4.97 -26.66
CA LYS A 19 -9.86 5.05 -28.04
C LYS A 19 -11.00 4.06 -28.29
N GLU A 20 -10.91 2.86 -27.72
CA GLU A 20 -11.82 1.75 -28.03
C GLU A 20 -12.97 1.60 -27.02
N ALA A 21 -12.73 1.94 -25.75
CA ALA A 21 -13.69 1.70 -24.69
C ALA A 21 -14.91 2.63 -24.82
N SER A 22 -16.07 2.09 -24.49
CA SER A 22 -17.32 2.86 -24.47
C SER A 22 -17.26 4.00 -23.45
N LYS A 23 -18.12 5.01 -23.62
CA LYS A 23 -18.22 6.11 -22.63
C LYS A 23 -18.60 5.61 -21.23
N SER A 24 -19.40 4.55 -21.14
CA SER A 24 -19.72 3.89 -19.87
C SER A 24 -18.51 3.24 -19.22
N ASP A 25 -17.66 2.55 -19.98
CA ASP A 25 -16.45 1.91 -19.44
C ASP A 25 -15.42 2.95 -18.99
N GLN A 26 -15.26 4.03 -19.76
CA GLN A 26 -14.41 5.16 -19.38
C GLN A 26 -14.89 5.79 -18.07
N LYS A 27 -16.21 5.97 -17.90
CA LYS A 27 -16.79 6.46 -16.66
C LYS A 27 -16.53 5.48 -15.50
N ALA A 28 -16.77 4.19 -15.70
CA ALA A 28 -16.53 3.17 -14.66
C ALA A 28 -15.07 3.13 -14.20
N ALA A 29 -14.12 3.28 -15.13
CA ALA A 29 -12.69 3.37 -14.80
C ALA A 29 -12.36 4.61 -13.94
N MET A 30 -12.95 5.76 -14.27
CA MET A 30 -12.77 6.99 -13.48
C MET A 30 -13.44 6.90 -12.11
N ASP A 31 -14.65 6.34 -12.04
CA ASP A 31 -15.34 6.12 -10.77
C ASP A 31 -14.52 5.18 -9.85
N TYR A 32 -13.92 4.11 -10.40
CA TYR A 32 -13.01 3.23 -9.66
C TYR A 32 -11.78 3.97 -9.12
N SER A 33 -11.22 4.90 -9.89
CA SER A 33 -10.03 5.67 -9.49
C SER A 33 -10.24 6.51 -8.22
N VAL A 34 -11.48 6.92 -7.92
CA VAL A 34 -11.80 7.71 -6.72
C VAL A 34 -11.55 6.88 -5.46
N ALA A 35 -12.11 5.67 -5.40
CA ALA A 35 -11.90 4.76 -4.28
C ALA A 35 -10.42 4.32 -4.18
N TYR A 36 -9.76 4.15 -5.33
CA TYR A 36 -8.33 3.84 -5.36
C TYR A 36 -7.47 4.96 -4.75
N LYS A 37 -7.72 6.23 -5.10
CA LYS A 37 -7.04 7.37 -4.48
C LYS A 37 -7.28 7.45 -2.98
N GLN A 38 -8.51 7.18 -2.53
CA GLN A 38 -8.81 7.15 -1.10
C GLN A 38 -8.00 6.07 -0.39
N PHE A 39 -7.92 4.86 -0.95
CA PHE A 39 -7.06 3.80 -0.44
C PHE A 39 -5.60 4.26 -0.33
N LEU A 40 -5.05 4.90 -1.37
CA LEU A 40 -3.67 5.39 -1.35
C LEU A 40 -3.42 6.48 -0.29
N ASN A 41 -4.43 7.32 -0.01
CA ASN A 41 -4.32 8.36 1.02
C ASN A 41 -4.33 7.76 2.43
N GLU A 42 -5.11 6.69 2.65
CA GLU A 42 -5.29 6.08 3.98
C GLU A 42 -4.25 4.99 4.30
N ALA A 43 -3.71 4.30 3.28
CA ALA A 43 -2.87 3.11 3.44
C ALA A 43 -1.43 3.36 2.96
N LYS A 44 -0.64 4.07 3.76
CA LYS A 44 0.75 4.46 3.40
C LYS A 44 1.80 3.45 3.86
N THR A 45 1.45 2.60 4.82
CA THR A 45 2.29 1.49 5.31
C THR A 45 1.63 0.14 5.08
N GLU A 46 2.41 -0.94 5.14
CA GLU A 46 1.92 -2.30 4.98
C GLU A 46 0.89 -2.68 6.08
N ARG A 47 1.04 -2.08 7.27
CA ARG A 47 0.11 -2.29 8.39
C ARG A 47 -1.23 -1.62 8.15
N GLU A 48 -1.20 -0.38 7.67
CA GLU A 48 -2.42 0.36 7.33
C GLU A 48 -3.13 -0.26 6.14
N ALA A 49 -2.42 -0.69 5.11
CA ALA A 49 -2.99 -1.42 3.98
C ALA A 49 -3.68 -2.72 4.43
N THR A 50 -3.06 -3.47 5.35
CA THR A 50 -3.66 -4.68 5.93
C THR A 50 -4.95 -4.34 6.70
N LYS A 51 -4.92 -3.30 7.55
CA LYS A 51 -6.08 -2.86 8.36
C LYS A 51 -7.22 -2.33 7.49
N TRP A 52 -6.89 -1.55 6.46
CA TRP A 52 -7.85 -1.05 5.48
C TRP A 52 -8.54 -2.20 4.73
N MET A 53 -7.75 -3.16 4.24
CA MET A 53 -8.27 -4.33 3.54
C MET A 53 -9.15 -5.17 4.46
N GLU A 54 -8.76 -5.38 5.71
CA GLU A 54 -9.57 -6.12 6.69
C GLU A 54 -10.96 -5.49 6.87
N ASN A 55 -11.02 -4.17 7.01
CA ASN A 55 -12.27 -3.44 7.14
C ASN A 55 -13.14 -3.56 5.88
N MET A 56 -12.52 -3.51 4.70
CA MET A 56 -13.21 -3.73 3.43
C MET A 56 -13.79 -5.15 3.34
N LEU A 57 -13.01 -6.16 3.70
CA LEU A 57 -13.39 -7.57 3.67
C LEU A 57 -14.55 -7.87 4.62
N LYS A 58 -14.51 -7.33 5.85
CA LYS A 58 -15.61 -7.43 6.82
C LYS A 58 -16.92 -6.88 6.26
N LYS A 59 -16.89 -5.71 5.61
CA LYS A 59 -18.07 -5.12 4.93
C LYS A 59 -18.62 -6.02 3.81
N HIS A 60 -17.76 -6.82 3.17
CA HIS A 60 -18.13 -7.75 2.10
C HIS A 60 -18.39 -9.19 2.59
N LYS A 61 -18.62 -9.37 3.90
CA LYS A 61 -18.98 -10.64 4.53
C LYS A 61 -17.90 -11.72 4.42
N PHE A 62 -16.62 -11.31 4.32
CA PHE A 62 -15.51 -12.23 4.55
C PHE A 62 -15.31 -12.44 6.06
N THR A 63 -14.83 -13.61 6.45
CA THR A 63 -14.55 -13.96 7.85
C THR A 63 -13.10 -14.40 8.04
N ASP A 64 -12.57 -14.18 9.23
CA ASP A 64 -11.26 -14.72 9.62
C ASP A 64 -11.29 -16.26 9.48
N ILE A 65 -10.24 -16.83 8.86
CA ILE A 65 -10.08 -18.27 8.65
C ILE A 65 -9.99 -19.06 9.96
N TYR A 66 -9.56 -18.43 11.05
CA TYR A 66 -9.54 -19.00 12.40
C TYR A 66 -10.85 -18.77 13.16
N GLY A 67 -11.81 -18.06 12.55
CA GLY A 67 -13.13 -17.76 13.10
C GLY A 67 -14.17 -18.87 12.89
N LYS A 68 -15.44 -18.48 12.78
CA LYS A 68 -16.55 -19.43 12.58
C LYS A 68 -16.41 -20.16 11.24
N LYS A 69 -16.45 -21.49 11.28
CA LYS A 69 -16.42 -22.36 10.10
C LYS A 69 -17.72 -22.23 9.28
N GLY A 70 -17.62 -22.40 7.96
CA GLY A 70 -18.78 -22.50 7.05
C GLY A 70 -18.98 -21.31 6.09
N ASN A 71 -18.07 -20.34 6.07
CA ASN A 71 -18.09 -19.27 5.06
C ASN A 71 -17.18 -19.61 3.88
N ASN A 72 -17.65 -19.39 2.67
CA ASN A 72 -16.83 -19.53 1.46
C ASN A 72 -15.92 -18.32 1.22
N LYS A 73 -16.08 -17.23 1.96
CA LYS A 73 -15.24 -16.03 1.86
C LYS A 73 -14.40 -15.88 3.12
N VAL A 74 -13.10 -16.15 3.02
CA VAL A 74 -12.20 -16.18 4.17
C VAL A 74 -10.96 -15.31 3.96
N TYR A 75 -10.38 -14.83 5.04
CA TYR A 75 -9.08 -14.18 5.03
C TYR A 75 -8.26 -14.57 6.26
N GLY A 76 -6.94 -14.45 6.17
CA GLY A 76 -6.02 -14.60 7.30
C GLY A 76 -4.99 -13.48 7.28
N ILE A 77 -4.67 -12.95 8.46
CA ILE A 77 -3.67 -11.89 8.64
C ILE A 77 -2.46 -12.45 9.38
N PHE A 78 -1.27 -12.26 8.82
CA PHE A 78 -0.01 -12.62 9.46
C PHE A 78 0.70 -11.37 10.00
N ARG A 79 0.86 -11.30 11.32
CA ARG A 79 1.58 -10.24 12.07
C ARG A 79 1.14 -8.79 11.73
N GLY A 80 -0.06 -8.63 11.18
CA GLY A 80 -0.62 -7.35 10.76
C GLY A 80 0.09 -6.70 9.57
N LYS A 81 0.84 -7.47 8.76
CA LYS A 81 1.62 -6.96 7.61
C LYS A 81 1.40 -7.72 6.31
N THR A 82 0.75 -8.88 6.40
CA THR A 82 0.54 -9.78 5.26
C THR A 82 -0.84 -10.36 5.39
N MET A 83 -1.53 -10.51 4.27
CA MET A 83 -2.88 -11.04 4.23
C MET A 83 -3.01 -12.07 3.11
N ALA A 84 -3.71 -13.16 3.40
CA ALA A 84 -4.21 -14.09 2.40
C ALA A 84 -5.74 -13.98 2.36
N ILE A 85 -6.32 -13.92 1.17
CA ILE A 85 -7.77 -13.78 0.96
C ILE A 85 -8.19 -14.89 -0.01
N ALA A 86 -9.28 -15.59 0.31
CA ALA A 86 -9.78 -16.66 -0.53
C ALA A 86 -11.31 -16.60 -0.68
N VAL A 87 -11.76 -16.91 -1.89
CA VAL A 87 -13.14 -17.30 -2.16
C VAL A 87 -13.11 -18.79 -2.52
N LEU A 88 -13.67 -19.62 -1.66
CA LEU A 88 -13.71 -21.07 -1.80
C LEU A 88 -14.71 -21.44 -2.91
N GLY A 89 -14.23 -22.17 -3.91
CA GLY A 89 -15.04 -22.73 -4.98
C GLY A 89 -15.75 -24.02 -4.57
N SER A 90 -16.44 -24.63 -5.53
CA SER A 90 -17.11 -25.93 -5.35
C SER A 90 -16.17 -27.13 -5.49
N GLU A 91 -15.09 -26.98 -6.25
CA GLU A 91 -14.12 -28.06 -6.51
C GLU A 91 -13.13 -28.23 -5.35
N PRO A 92 -12.61 -29.45 -5.12
CA PRO A 92 -11.60 -29.67 -4.09
C PRO A 92 -10.30 -28.94 -4.44
N ILE A 93 -9.61 -28.42 -3.42
CA ILE A 93 -8.35 -27.68 -3.59
C ILE A 93 -7.24 -28.47 -4.31
N SER A 94 -7.33 -29.80 -4.31
CA SER A 94 -6.44 -30.69 -5.08
C SER A 94 -6.53 -30.48 -6.60
N ARG A 95 -7.60 -29.86 -7.10
CA ARG A 95 -7.76 -29.44 -8.50
C ARG A 95 -7.06 -28.12 -8.82
N GLY A 96 -6.42 -27.50 -7.82
CA GLY A 96 -5.70 -26.24 -7.95
C GLY A 96 -6.55 -25.02 -7.57
N PHE A 97 -5.95 -23.84 -7.73
CA PHE A 97 -6.57 -22.56 -7.45
C PHE A 97 -5.96 -21.47 -8.33
N ASN A 98 -6.70 -20.37 -8.52
CA ASN A 98 -6.19 -19.19 -9.18
C ASN A 98 -5.65 -18.22 -8.13
N MET A 99 -4.40 -17.77 -8.31
CA MET A 99 -3.74 -16.88 -7.36
C MET A 99 -3.29 -15.60 -8.04
N VAL A 100 -3.60 -14.48 -7.41
CA VAL A 100 -2.97 -13.19 -7.68
C VAL A 100 -2.22 -12.79 -6.42
N ALA A 101 -0.94 -12.45 -6.58
CA ALA A 101 -0.09 -12.00 -5.49
C ALA A 101 0.43 -10.59 -5.80
N SER A 102 0.45 -9.75 -4.78
CA SER A 102 1.08 -8.44 -4.78
C SER A 102 1.83 -8.23 -3.47
N HIS A 103 2.66 -7.20 -3.42
CA HIS A 103 3.24 -6.72 -2.17
C HIS A 103 2.60 -5.38 -1.81
N ILE A 104 2.56 -5.06 -0.51
CA ILE A 104 1.88 -3.87 0.03
C ILE A 104 2.83 -2.97 0.83
N ASP A 105 4.11 -3.32 0.90
CA ASP A 105 5.17 -2.44 1.36
C ASP A 105 5.63 -1.52 0.23
N ALA A 106 6.05 -0.32 0.60
CA ALA A 106 6.58 0.68 -0.32
C ALA A 106 7.92 1.23 0.20
N PRO A 107 8.81 1.74 -0.70
CA PRO A 107 10.03 2.42 -0.29
C PRO A 107 9.72 3.60 0.65
N ARG A 108 10.48 3.71 1.75
CA ARG A 108 10.21 4.67 2.83
C ARG A 108 11.48 4.98 3.63
N VAL A 109 11.36 5.91 4.56
CA VAL A 109 12.42 6.28 5.50
C VAL A 109 12.01 5.86 6.90
N ASP A 110 12.77 4.95 7.49
CA ASP A 110 12.52 4.41 8.83
C ASP A 110 13.36 5.11 9.87
N LEU A 111 12.84 5.18 11.10
CA LEU A 111 13.64 5.56 12.25
C LEU A 111 14.60 4.43 12.64
N LYS A 112 15.83 4.79 13.03
CA LYS A 112 16.76 3.82 13.64
C LYS A 112 16.26 3.40 15.03
N GLN A 113 16.85 2.33 15.57
CA GLN A 113 16.52 1.80 16.91
C GLN A 113 16.62 2.86 18.02
N ASN A 114 17.66 3.70 17.98
CA ASN A 114 17.83 4.86 18.85
C ASN A 114 17.83 6.12 17.95
N PRO A 115 16.66 6.67 17.63
CA PRO A 115 16.56 7.70 16.60
C PRO A 115 16.81 9.10 17.13
N LEU A 116 16.29 9.45 18.31
CA LEU A 116 16.30 10.80 18.83
C LEU A 116 17.70 11.25 19.28
N TYR A 117 18.15 12.41 18.82
CA TYR A 117 19.38 13.07 19.25
C TYR A 117 19.24 14.59 19.11
N GLU A 118 20.11 15.34 19.78
CA GLU A 118 20.24 16.78 19.56
C GLU A 118 21.41 17.05 18.61
N ASP A 119 21.16 17.80 17.54
CA ASP A 119 22.22 18.28 16.66
C ASP A 119 22.94 19.47 17.29
N GLY A 120 24.24 19.29 17.56
CA GLY A 120 25.00 20.29 18.31
C GLY A 120 25.19 21.63 17.59
N GLN A 121 25.13 21.66 16.25
CA GLN A 121 25.31 22.91 15.50
C GLN A 121 24.01 23.72 15.40
N SER A 122 22.91 23.05 15.09
CA SER A 122 21.59 23.69 14.94
C SER A 122 20.83 23.82 16.25
N GLN A 123 21.25 23.13 17.32
CA GLN A 123 20.53 23.05 18.59
C GLN A 123 19.08 22.53 18.42
N MET A 124 18.87 21.66 17.44
CA MET A 124 17.58 21.07 17.12
C MET A 124 17.51 19.61 17.54
N ALA A 125 16.36 19.18 18.05
CA ALA A 125 16.05 17.77 18.18
C ALA A 125 15.84 17.14 16.79
N CYS A 126 16.59 16.09 16.49
CA CYS A 126 16.59 15.39 15.22
C CYS A 126 16.41 13.88 15.41
N MET A 127 16.05 13.19 14.33
CA MET A 127 15.86 11.74 14.33
C MET A 127 16.74 11.08 13.29
N ARG A 128 17.55 10.10 13.71
CA ARG A 128 18.34 9.28 12.80
C ARG A 128 17.44 8.32 12.05
N THR A 129 17.66 8.27 10.74
CA THR A 129 16.86 7.44 9.84
C THR A 129 17.69 6.40 9.11
N HIS A 130 17.01 5.42 8.51
CA HIS A 130 17.54 4.45 7.57
C HIS A 130 16.50 4.21 6.49
N TYR A 131 16.90 4.21 5.22
CA TYR A 131 15.93 3.99 4.14
C TYR A 131 15.57 2.50 4.00
N TYR A 132 14.35 2.25 3.55
CA TYR A 132 13.85 0.94 3.18
C TYR A 132 13.53 0.95 1.68
N GLY A 133 13.98 -0.08 0.94
CA GLY A 133 13.79 -0.18 -0.51
C GLY A 133 14.71 0.72 -1.34
N GLY A 134 14.46 0.76 -2.66
CA GLY A 134 15.23 1.54 -3.62
C GLY A 134 14.76 2.98 -3.74
N ILE A 135 15.10 3.85 -2.78
CA ILE A 135 14.71 5.27 -2.83
C ILE A 135 15.66 6.12 -3.68
N LYS A 136 15.11 7.14 -4.34
CA LYS A 136 15.88 8.26 -4.88
C LYS A 136 16.08 9.30 -3.76
N LYS A 137 17.19 9.22 -3.04
CA LYS A 137 17.44 9.99 -1.81
C LYS A 137 17.15 11.50 -1.94
N TYR A 138 17.52 12.11 -3.05
CA TYR A 138 17.30 13.54 -3.33
C TYR A 138 15.82 13.95 -3.44
N GLN A 139 14.87 13.02 -3.56
CA GLN A 139 13.43 13.30 -3.57
C GLN A 139 12.81 13.32 -2.16
N TRP A 140 13.58 12.95 -1.13
CA TRP A 140 13.10 12.86 0.26
C TRP A 140 13.53 14.06 1.12
N VAL A 141 14.37 14.93 0.57
CA VAL A 141 14.81 16.16 1.23
C VAL A 141 13.87 17.31 0.89
N SER A 142 13.81 18.31 1.75
CA SER A 142 13.00 19.54 1.62
C SER A 142 11.53 19.27 1.25
N THR A 143 10.99 18.13 1.66
CA THR A 143 9.63 17.66 1.38
C THR A 143 8.92 17.39 2.72
N PRO A 144 7.65 17.79 2.90
CA PRO A 144 6.88 17.43 4.08
C PRO A 144 6.74 15.91 4.24
N LEU A 145 7.07 15.40 5.42
CA LEU A 145 7.00 13.99 5.77
C LEU A 145 6.05 13.78 6.95
N ALA A 146 5.20 12.77 6.85
CA ALA A 146 4.38 12.28 7.96
C ALA A 146 5.07 11.09 8.65
N LEU A 147 4.87 10.95 9.96
CA LEU A 147 5.37 9.83 10.76
C LEU A 147 4.25 8.81 10.95
N HIS A 148 4.49 7.60 10.45
CA HIS A 148 3.59 6.45 10.62
C HIS A 148 4.33 5.31 11.30
N GLY A 149 3.66 4.62 12.23
CA GLY A 149 4.26 3.44 12.83
C GLY A 149 3.51 2.92 14.04
N VAL A 150 4.18 2.01 14.75
CA VAL A 150 3.71 1.45 16.01
C VAL A 150 4.82 1.48 17.04
N ILE A 151 4.48 1.85 18.27
CA ILE A 151 5.36 1.76 19.42
C ILE A 151 4.84 0.63 20.30
N VAL A 152 5.69 -0.35 20.58
CA VAL A 152 5.38 -1.41 21.56
C VAL A 152 6.02 -0.99 22.88
N LYS A 153 5.19 -0.75 23.89
CA LYS A 153 5.65 -0.36 25.23
C LYS A 153 6.20 -1.57 25.98
N SER A 154 6.86 -1.32 27.12
CA SER A 154 7.44 -2.37 27.97
C SER A 154 6.40 -3.34 28.55
N ASP A 155 5.15 -2.90 28.71
CA ASP A 155 4.02 -3.72 29.13
C ASP A 155 3.39 -4.53 27.99
N GLY A 156 3.92 -4.42 26.77
CA GLY A 156 3.40 -5.08 25.56
C GLY A 156 2.25 -4.36 24.88
N THR A 157 1.76 -3.24 25.42
CA THR A 157 0.71 -2.45 24.75
C THR A 157 1.26 -1.81 23.48
N VAL A 158 0.43 -1.79 22.44
CA VAL A 158 0.77 -1.24 21.13
C VAL A 158 0.09 0.11 20.97
N LEU A 159 0.89 1.15 20.70
CA LEU A 159 0.42 2.48 20.34
C LEU A 159 0.61 2.68 18.83
N GLU A 160 -0.47 2.92 18.11
CA GLU A 160 -0.41 3.35 16.71
C GLU A 160 -0.09 4.86 16.64
N ILE A 161 0.81 5.24 15.74
CA ILE A 161 1.24 6.63 15.52
C ILE A 161 0.94 7.00 14.07
N SER A 162 0.27 8.14 13.90
CA SER A 162 0.08 8.86 12.64
C SER A 162 0.13 10.35 12.98
N LEU A 163 1.15 11.05 12.46
CA LEU A 163 1.38 12.47 12.72
C LEU A 163 1.86 13.17 11.44
N GLY A 164 1.20 14.26 11.07
CA GLY A 164 1.50 15.02 9.84
C GLY A 164 0.57 14.67 8.67
N GLU A 165 -0.57 14.03 8.96
CA GLU A 165 -1.59 13.67 7.97
C GLU A 165 -2.73 14.70 7.93
N LYS A 166 -3.03 15.34 9.06
CA LYS A 166 -4.08 16.37 9.13
C LYS A 166 -3.50 17.77 8.91
N GLU A 167 -4.33 18.68 8.41
CA GLU A 167 -3.92 20.06 8.11
C GLU A 167 -3.45 20.84 9.34
N ASP A 168 -3.92 20.48 10.54
CA ASP A 168 -3.56 21.09 11.82
C ASP A 168 -2.41 20.37 12.53
N GLU A 169 -1.83 19.33 11.93
CA GLU A 169 -0.71 18.58 12.50
C GLU A 169 0.65 19.07 11.97
N PRO A 170 1.70 19.06 12.81
CA PRO A 170 3.04 19.34 12.34
C PRO A 170 3.55 18.22 11.42
N VAL A 171 4.38 18.61 10.46
CA VAL A 171 5.10 17.70 9.56
C VAL A 171 6.59 17.69 9.88
N PHE A 172 7.28 16.64 9.44
CA PHE A 172 8.73 16.52 9.52
C PHE A 172 9.37 16.90 8.20
N ILE A 173 10.67 17.22 8.24
CA ILE A 173 11.45 17.54 7.04
C ILE A 173 12.87 17.02 7.20
N ILE A 174 13.48 16.59 6.09
CA ILE A 174 14.93 16.38 5.99
C ILE A 174 15.46 17.58 5.22
N PRO A 175 16.04 18.60 5.86
CA PRO A 175 16.45 19.82 5.16
C PRO A 175 17.58 19.53 4.17
N ASP A 176 17.47 20.06 2.95
CA ASP A 176 18.56 20.07 1.98
C ASP A 176 19.40 21.36 2.11
N LEU A 177 20.65 21.30 1.65
CA LEU A 177 21.50 22.47 1.58
C LEU A 177 21.01 23.40 0.45
N LEU A 178 20.84 24.69 0.78
CA LEU A 178 20.42 25.69 -0.21
C LEU A 178 21.46 25.82 -1.35
N PRO A 179 21.02 26.10 -2.59
CA PRO A 179 21.88 26.01 -3.77
C PRO A 179 23.05 27.00 -3.77
N HIS A 180 22.93 28.15 -3.09
CA HIS A 180 24.01 29.14 -3.00
C HIS A 180 25.23 28.63 -2.20
N LEU A 181 25.05 27.61 -1.37
CA LEU A 181 26.10 26.99 -0.55
C LEU A 181 26.45 25.57 -1.01
N ALA A 182 25.63 24.96 -1.87
CA ALA A 182 25.87 23.65 -2.49
C ALA A 182 26.73 23.81 -3.76
N ARG A 183 28.03 24.01 -3.58
CA ARG A 183 29.02 24.01 -4.68
C ARG A 183 29.48 22.60 -5.03
#